data_AF-A0A937GUC0-F1
#
_entry.id   AF-A0A937GUC0-F1
#
_cell.length_a   1.000
_cell.length_b   1.000
_cell.length_c   1.000
_cell.angle_alpha   90.00
_cell.angle_beta   90.00
_cell.angle_gamma   90.00
#
_symmetry.space_group_name_H-M   'P 1'
#
loop_
_entity.id
_entity.type
_entity.pdbx_description
1 polymer ?
#
loop_
_entity_poly.entity_id
_entity_poly.type
_entity_poly.pdbx_seq_one_letter_code
_entity_poly.pdbx_strand_id
1 'polypeptide(L)'
;MSTAIVIGSGFSSLSAASHLAKQGYKVQLFEKNSTVGGRCRQLIKNGYTFDIGPSWYWMPDIFDKYFADFGKKTSDYYELDRLNPGYKIYFQNQQELTIGDSVEKIAEEFERIEKGSGAKLIKLLKKSAKNYDIAINKIVLRPGLSPFELITTETAVRVGQFFKSIQQIVRKDFKNPMLVAALEFPVLFLGAKPSQTPSFYSFMNYADYGLGTWHPRGGMYEIIKAMKALAEELGVEIHTDAAVTKINVDANAKAKGVEINGSQNYTAEHIISGADYAHSETLLDSKY
;
A
#
# COMPACT_ATOMS: atom_id res chain seq x y z
N MET A 1 32.16 6.51 0.70
CA MET A 1 30.81 5.94 0.52
C MET A 1 29.88 6.77 1.38
N SER A 2 28.91 7.47 0.79
CA SER A 2 27.99 8.32 1.56
C SER A 2 27.11 7.45 2.46
N THR A 3 26.84 7.94 3.67
CA THR A 3 26.01 7.23 4.66
C THR A 3 24.61 7.82 4.68
N ALA A 4 23.60 6.95 4.65
CA ALA A 4 22.21 7.32 4.85
C ALA A 4 21.64 6.62 6.08
N ILE A 5 20.81 7.34 6.84
CA ILE A 5 20.06 6.79 7.96
C ILE A 5 18.57 6.77 7.62
N VAL A 6 17.91 5.64 7.88
CA VAL A 6 16.47 5.48 7.73
C VAL A 6 15.84 5.27 9.10
N ILE A 7 14.82 6.06 9.44
CA ILE A 7 14.10 5.96 10.71
C ILE A 7 12.81 5.16 10.52
N GLY A 8 12.65 4.09 11.30
CA GLY A 8 11.54 3.14 11.23
C GLY A 8 11.73 2.06 10.17
N SER A 9 10.97 0.97 10.28
CA SER A 9 11.06 -0.23 9.43
C SER A 9 9.76 -0.61 8.71
N GLY A 10 8.88 0.35 8.46
CA GLY A 10 7.68 0.12 7.65
C GLY A 10 7.99 -0.16 6.18
N PHE A 11 6.96 -0.46 5.38
CA PHE A 11 7.09 -0.69 3.93
C PHE A 11 7.88 0.42 3.21
N SER A 12 7.55 1.69 3.50
CA SER A 12 8.24 2.84 2.92
C SER A 12 9.72 2.88 3.30
N SER A 13 10.05 2.65 4.58
CA SER A 13 11.43 2.66 5.07
C SER A 13 12.27 1.53 4.49
N LEU A 14 11.75 0.31 4.46
CA LEU A 14 12.46 -0.84 3.88
C LEU A 14 12.68 -0.65 2.38
N SER A 15 11.68 -0.08 1.68
CA SER A 15 11.83 0.26 0.27
C SER A 15 12.89 1.34 0.05
N ALA A 16 12.85 2.43 0.82
CA ALA A 16 13.84 3.50 0.73
C ALA A 16 15.26 2.99 1.05
N ALA A 17 15.42 2.19 2.10
CA ALA A 17 16.70 1.62 2.49
C ALA A 17 17.29 0.73 1.38
N SER A 18 16.46 -0.13 0.77
CA SER A 18 16.88 -1.00 -0.33
C SER A 18 17.31 -0.20 -1.56
N HIS A 19 16.55 0.83 -1.94
CA HIS A 19 16.89 1.70 -3.06
C HIS A 19 18.17 2.52 -2.82
N LEU A 20 18.36 3.04 -1.60
CA LEU A 20 19.59 3.75 -1.23
C LEU A 20 20.80 2.81 -1.26
N ALA A 21 20.67 1.59 -0.74
CA ALA A 21 21.73 0.59 -0.80
C ALA A 21 22.09 0.23 -2.25
N LYS A 22 21.09 0.03 -3.12
CA LYS A 22 21.28 -0.18 -4.56
C LYS A 22 22.02 0.99 -5.25
N GLN A 23 21.83 2.21 -4.78
CA GLN A 23 22.55 3.40 -5.26
C GLN A 23 23.97 3.54 -4.68
N GLY A 24 24.42 2.62 -3.83
CA GLY A 24 25.77 2.59 -3.26
C GLY A 24 25.93 3.38 -1.97
N TYR A 25 24.84 3.73 -1.28
CA TYR A 25 24.92 4.29 0.08
C TYR A 25 25.21 3.21 1.11
N LYS A 26 25.98 3.56 2.15
CA LYS A 26 26.01 2.77 3.38
C LYS A 26 24.75 3.10 4.18
N VAL A 27 23.81 2.16 4.31
CA VAL A 27 22.50 2.42 4.92
C VAL A 27 22.40 1.79 6.31
N GLN A 28 22.03 2.59 7.30
CA GLN A 28 21.64 2.13 8.62
C GLN A 28 20.15 2.44 8.86
N LEU A 29 19.37 1.42 9.20
CA LEU A 29 17.94 1.54 9.50
C LEU A 29 17.73 1.31 10.99
N PHE A 30 17.10 2.26 11.68
CA PHE A 30 16.81 2.17 13.12
C PHE A 30 15.31 1.99 13.38
N GLU A 31 14.95 0.90 14.05
CA GLU A 31 13.59 0.55 14.45
C GLU A 31 13.50 0.52 15.98
N LYS A 32 12.51 1.23 16.54
CA LYS A 32 12.32 1.32 17.99
C LYS A 32 11.81 0.02 18.61
N ASN A 33 11.09 -0.80 17.86
CA ASN A 33 10.56 -2.07 18.32
C ASN A 33 11.61 -3.19 18.19
N SER A 34 11.38 -4.31 18.87
CA SER A 34 12.19 -5.53 18.74
C SER A 34 12.00 -6.28 17.41
N THR A 35 11.03 -5.87 16.61
CA THR A 35 10.71 -6.47 15.31
C THR A 35 10.49 -5.40 14.26
N VAL A 36 10.90 -5.68 13.03
CA VAL A 36 10.63 -4.79 11.88
C VAL A 36 9.15 -4.84 11.46
N GLY A 37 8.72 -3.88 10.63
CA GLY A 37 7.45 -3.91 9.89
C GLY A 37 6.53 -2.72 10.10
N GLY A 38 6.84 -1.84 11.05
CA GLY A 38 6.04 -0.65 11.36
C GLY A 38 4.58 -1.00 11.71
N ARG A 39 3.64 -0.70 10.81
CA ARG A 39 2.21 -1.05 10.97
C ARG A 39 1.91 -2.49 10.57
N CYS A 40 2.71 -3.11 9.70
CA CYS A 40 2.55 -4.51 9.33
C CYS A 40 3.31 -5.37 10.34
N ARG A 41 2.61 -5.78 11.39
CA ARG A 41 3.16 -6.53 12.52
C ARG A 41 2.33 -7.76 12.82
N GLN A 42 2.92 -8.62 13.64
CA GLN A 42 2.32 -9.86 14.07
C GLN A 42 2.30 -9.95 15.60
N LEU A 43 1.21 -10.49 16.15
CA LEU A 43 1.07 -10.88 17.54
C LEU A 43 1.03 -12.42 17.59
N ILE A 44 1.98 -13.02 18.31
CA ILE A 44 2.00 -14.46 18.56
C ILE A 44 1.61 -14.68 20.02
N LYS A 45 0.53 -15.43 20.24
CA LYS A 45 0.00 -15.68 21.59
C LYS A 45 -0.70 -17.02 21.68
N ASN A 46 -0.31 -17.84 22.66
CA ASN A 46 -0.94 -19.13 22.96
C ASN A 46 -1.01 -20.10 21.76
N GLY A 47 0.03 -20.12 20.92
CA GLY A 47 0.07 -20.94 19.70
C GLY A 47 -0.67 -20.37 18.50
N TYR A 48 -1.32 -19.21 18.64
CA TYR A 48 -1.96 -18.49 17.54
C TYR A 48 -1.10 -17.35 17.04
N THR A 49 -1.28 -17.03 15.76
CA THR A 49 -0.58 -15.96 15.06
C THR A 49 -1.60 -15.00 14.46
N PHE A 50 -1.50 -13.72 14.80
CA PHE A 50 -2.42 -12.68 14.35
C PHE A 50 -1.63 -11.58 13.65
N ASP A 51 -1.94 -11.31 12.39
CA ASP A 51 -1.50 -10.06 11.79
C ASP A 51 -2.33 -8.91 12.38
N ILE A 52 -1.65 -7.90 12.92
CA ILE A 52 -2.27 -6.78 13.64
C ILE A 52 -2.19 -5.47 12.84
N GLY A 53 -2.06 -5.60 11.53
CA GLY A 53 -1.85 -4.49 10.59
C GLY A 53 -2.73 -4.63 9.35
N PRO A 54 -2.15 -4.52 8.13
CA PRO A 54 -2.87 -4.82 6.90
C PRO A 54 -3.36 -6.28 6.88
N SER A 55 -4.51 -6.49 6.25
CA SER A 55 -5.14 -7.82 6.12
C SER A 55 -5.66 -8.11 4.70
N TRP A 56 -5.49 -7.17 3.77
CA TRP A 56 -5.94 -7.27 2.39
C TRP A 56 -4.76 -7.15 1.42
N TYR A 57 -4.69 -8.06 0.46
CA TYR A 57 -3.69 -8.08 -0.59
C TYR A 57 -4.39 -8.15 -1.96
N TRP A 58 -4.54 -7.00 -2.60
CA TRP A 58 -5.26 -6.84 -3.88
C TRP A 58 -4.38 -6.49 -5.08
N MET A 59 -3.20 -5.93 -4.84
CA MET A 59 -2.34 -5.36 -5.89
C MET A 59 -0.97 -6.05 -5.88
N PRO A 60 -0.90 -7.36 -6.25
CA PRO A 60 0.37 -8.11 -6.28
C PRO A 60 1.46 -7.42 -7.08
N ASP A 61 1.07 -6.77 -8.18
CA ASP A 61 1.99 -6.12 -9.11
C ASP A 61 2.81 -4.99 -8.48
N ILE A 62 2.36 -4.40 -7.37
CA ILE A 62 3.13 -3.40 -6.62
C ILE A 62 4.36 -4.03 -5.98
N PHE A 63 4.19 -5.18 -5.34
CA PHE A 63 5.30 -5.90 -4.72
C PHE A 63 6.18 -6.53 -5.81
N ASP A 64 5.60 -7.07 -6.88
CA ASP A 64 6.37 -7.61 -8.00
C ASP A 64 7.31 -6.56 -8.62
N LYS A 65 6.81 -5.33 -8.84
CA LYS A 65 7.66 -4.22 -9.34
C LYS A 65 8.78 -3.88 -8.36
N TYR A 66 8.47 -3.78 -7.08
CA TYR A 66 9.47 -3.52 -6.05
C TYR A 66 10.60 -4.55 -6.07
N PHE A 67 10.30 -5.85 -6.07
CA PHE A 67 11.34 -6.89 -6.13
C PHE A 67 12.08 -6.89 -7.49
N ALA A 68 11.36 -6.61 -8.58
CA ALA A 68 11.93 -6.53 -9.92
C ALA A 68 12.97 -5.40 -10.05
N ASP A 69 12.84 -4.30 -9.31
CA ASP A 69 13.84 -3.24 -9.26
C ASP A 69 15.21 -3.77 -8.81
N PHE A 70 15.28 -4.91 -8.11
CA PHE A 70 16.51 -5.55 -7.64
C PHE A 70 16.83 -6.85 -8.39
N GLY A 71 16.15 -7.12 -9.51
CA GLY A 71 16.32 -8.34 -10.29
C GLY A 71 15.77 -9.59 -9.58
N LYS A 72 14.82 -9.42 -8.65
CA LYS A 72 14.20 -10.48 -7.87
C LYS A 72 12.72 -10.63 -8.20
N LYS A 73 12.12 -11.71 -7.73
CA LYS A 73 10.67 -11.96 -7.76
C LYS A 73 10.12 -12.11 -6.35
N THR A 74 8.85 -11.79 -6.16
CA THR A 74 8.14 -12.07 -4.91
C THR A 74 8.21 -13.56 -4.53
N SER A 75 8.10 -14.44 -5.53
CA SER A 75 8.23 -15.89 -5.38
C SER A 75 9.58 -16.39 -4.89
N ASP A 76 10.63 -15.56 -4.92
CA ASP A 76 11.93 -15.91 -4.36
C ASP A 76 11.92 -15.83 -2.82
N TYR A 77 10.91 -15.18 -2.24
CA TYR A 77 10.84 -14.87 -0.80
C TYR A 77 9.60 -15.41 -0.10
N TYR A 78 8.44 -15.42 -0.76
CA TYR A 78 7.19 -15.90 -0.18
C TYR A 78 6.21 -16.44 -1.22
N GLU A 79 5.28 -17.28 -0.76
CA GLU A 79 4.22 -17.85 -1.59
C GLU A 79 2.91 -17.06 -1.44
N LEU A 80 2.22 -16.85 -2.57
CA LEU A 80 0.92 -16.19 -2.63
C LEU A 80 -0.16 -17.16 -3.09
N ASP A 81 -1.17 -17.36 -2.24
CA ASP A 81 -2.35 -18.15 -2.55
C ASP A 81 -3.48 -17.21 -3.00
N ARG A 82 -4.05 -17.42 -4.19
CA ARG A 82 -5.25 -16.69 -4.62
C ARG A 82 -6.46 -17.26 -3.88
N LEU A 83 -7.23 -16.41 -3.21
CA LEU A 83 -8.37 -16.85 -2.41
C LEU A 83 -9.60 -17.10 -3.29
N ASN A 84 -10.29 -18.22 -3.05
CA ASN A 84 -11.58 -18.54 -3.67
C ASN A 84 -12.55 -19.17 -2.63
N PRO A 85 -13.62 -18.47 -2.22
CA PRO A 85 -13.92 -17.09 -2.57
C PRO A 85 -12.86 -16.14 -2.04
N GLY A 86 -12.69 -14.98 -2.67
CA GLY A 86 -11.86 -13.90 -2.15
C GLY A 86 -12.37 -13.43 -0.79
N TYR A 87 -13.68 -13.22 -0.69
CA TYR A 87 -14.40 -12.96 0.57
C TYR A 87 -15.91 -13.08 0.39
N LYS A 88 -16.65 -13.04 1.50
CA LYS A 88 -18.12 -12.98 1.53
C LYS A 88 -18.57 -11.74 2.31
N ILE A 89 -19.62 -11.08 1.81
CA ILE A 89 -20.30 -10.00 2.52
C ILE A 89 -21.61 -10.54 3.06
N TYR A 90 -21.79 -10.47 4.38
CA TYR A 90 -23.01 -10.89 5.06
C TYR A 90 -23.89 -9.67 5.34
N PHE A 91 -25.16 -9.76 4.93
CA PHE A 91 -26.15 -8.72 5.13
C PHE A 91 -27.17 -9.14 6.18
N GLN A 92 -27.99 -8.17 6.61
CA GLN A 92 -29.16 -8.46 7.44
C GLN A 92 -30.07 -9.47 6.71
N ASN A 93 -30.75 -10.33 7.48
CA ASN A 93 -31.61 -11.42 6.97
C ASN A 93 -30.88 -12.61 6.32
N GLN A 94 -29.65 -12.91 6.75
CA GLN A 94 -28.86 -14.07 6.27
C GLN A 94 -28.57 -14.07 4.76
N GLN A 95 -28.73 -12.93 4.09
CA GLN A 95 -28.32 -12.78 2.70
C GLN A 95 -26.80 -12.66 2.63
N GLU A 96 -26.19 -13.33 1.66
CA GLU A 96 -24.76 -13.20 1.39
C GLU A 96 -24.51 -12.83 -0.08
N LEU A 97 -23.39 -12.14 -0.27
CA LEU A 97 -22.80 -11.84 -1.57
C LEU A 97 -21.38 -12.40 -1.56
N THR A 98 -21.10 -13.33 -2.47
CA THR A 98 -19.80 -13.99 -2.58
C THR A 98 -18.94 -13.34 -3.66
N ILE A 99 -17.76 -12.84 -3.30
CA ILE A 99 -16.78 -12.37 -4.26
C ILE A 99 -15.84 -13.52 -4.59
N GLY A 100 -16.00 -14.08 -5.79
CA GLY A 100 -15.17 -15.18 -6.30
C GLY A 100 -13.76 -14.76 -6.69
N ASP A 101 -12.98 -15.73 -7.17
CA ASP A 101 -11.60 -15.55 -7.66
C ASP A 101 -11.49 -15.05 -9.10
N SER A 102 -12.61 -14.79 -9.78
CA SER A 102 -12.65 -14.47 -11.20
C SER A 102 -13.81 -13.55 -11.52
N VAL A 103 -13.62 -12.67 -12.51
CA VAL A 103 -14.63 -11.69 -12.93
C VAL A 103 -15.91 -12.40 -13.37
N GLU A 104 -15.79 -13.57 -13.99
CA GLU A 104 -16.89 -14.40 -14.44
C GLU A 104 -17.76 -14.87 -13.28
N LYS A 105 -17.16 -15.49 -12.24
CA LYS A 105 -17.88 -15.93 -11.05
C LYS A 105 -18.52 -14.77 -10.29
N ILE A 106 -17.83 -13.63 -10.20
CA ILE A 106 -18.38 -12.44 -9.55
C ILE A 106 -19.57 -11.88 -10.37
N ALA A 107 -19.47 -11.88 -11.70
CA ALA A 107 -20.56 -11.44 -12.57
C ALA A 107 -21.79 -12.35 -12.48
N GLU A 108 -21.60 -13.67 -12.37
CA GLU A 108 -22.67 -14.63 -12.12
C GLU A 108 -23.36 -14.38 -10.77
N GLU A 109 -22.59 -14.11 -9.71
CA GLU A 109 -23.15 -13.76 -8.40
C GLU A 109 -23.95 -12.46 -8.46
N PHE A 110 -23.46 -11.45 -9.19
CA PHE A 110 -24.19 -10.20 -9.41
C PHE A 110 -25.50 -10.47 -10.15
N GLU A 111 -25.46 -11.25 -11.23
CA GLU A 111 -26.63 -11.62 -12.04
C GLU A 111 -27.70 -12.35 -11.21
N ARG A 112 -27.28 -13.22 -10.28
CA ARG A 112 -28.17 -13.90 -9.31
C ARG A 112 -28.94 -12.91 -8.43
N ILE A 113 -28.30 -11.80 -8.05
CA ILE A 113 -28.85 -10.79 -7.13
C ILE A 113 -29.70 -9.74 -7.86
N GLU A 114 -29.26 -9.28 -9.04
CA GLU A 114 -29.96 -8.33 -9.89
C GLU A 114 -29.76 -8.71 -11.36
N LYS A 115 -30.86 -9.04 -12.06
CA LYS A 115 -30.82 -9.39 -13.49
C LYS A 115 -30.19 -8.26 -14.33
N GLY A 116 -29.27 -8.64 -15.20
CA GLY A 116 -28.48 -7.76 -16.07
C GLY A 116 -27.30 -7.09 -15.37
N SER A 117 -27.09 -7.30 -14.08
CA SER A 117 -26.02 -6.62 -13.34
C SER A 117 -24.64 -7.24 -13.57
N GLY A 118 -24.53 -8.52 -13.94
CA GLY A 118 -23.25 -9.14 -14.27
C GLY A 118 -22.59 -8.49 -15.49
N ALA A 119 -23.37 -8.24 -16.54
CA ALA A 119 -22.88 -7.54 -17.74
C ALA A 119 -22.47 -6.08 -17.44
N LYS A 120 -23.20 -5.39 -16.55
CA LYS A 120 -22.86 -4.04 -16.09
C LYS A 120 -21.55 -4.04 -15.30
N LEU A 121 -21.34 -5.04 -14.43
CA LEU A 121 -20.10 -5.20 -13.66
C LEU A 121 -18.90 -5.35 -14.59
N ILE A 122 -18.97 -6.25 -15.57
CA ILE A 122 -17.89 -6.47 -16.54
C ILE A 122 -17.55 -5.15 -17.28
N LYS A 123 -18.57 -4.39 -17.67
CA LYS A 123 -18.38 -3.08 -18.31
C LYS A 123 -17.69 -2.08 -17.39
N LEU A 124 -18.09 -2.02 -16.11
CA LEU A 124 -17.46 -1.19 -15.11
C LEU A 124 -15.98 -1.59 -14.93
N LEU A 125 -15.69 -2.87 -14.73
CA LEU A 125 -14.33 -3.37 -14.50
C LEU A 125 -13.40 -3.14 -15.68
N LYS A 126 -13.89 -3.27 -16.93
CA LYS A 126 -13.09 -2.90 -18.13
C LYS A 126 -12.69 -1.43 -18.13
N LYS A 127 -13.56 -0.54 -17.64
CA LYS A 127 -13.24 0.90 -17.51
C LYS A 127 -12.26 1.11 -16.35
N SER A 128 -12.53 0.49 -15.20
CA SER A 128 -11.69 0.55 -14.01
C SER A 128 -10.27 0.03 -14.26
N ALA A 129 -10.09 -1.02 -15.07
CA ALA A 129 -8.78 -1.56 -15.46
C ALA A 129 -7.93 -0.52 -16.20
N LYS A 130 -8.54 0.24 -17.12
CA LYS A 130 -7.84 1.35 -17.81
C LYS A 130 -7.47 2.47 -16.85
N ASN A 131 -8.33 2.76 -15.87
CA ASN A 131 -8.02 3.75 -14.84
C ASN A 131 -6.90 3.26 -13.91
N TYR A 132 -6.86 1.95 -13.60
CA TYR A 132 -5.79 1.33 -12.81
C TYR A 132 -4.44 1.49 -13.48
N ASP A 133 -4.33 1.11 -14.76
CA ASP A 133 -3.09 1.26 -15.52
C ASP A 133 -2.58 2.71 -15.50
N ILE A 134 -3.46 3.68 -15.73
CA ILE A 134 -3.09 5.09 -15.69
C ILE A 134 -2.66 5.53 -14.29
N ALA A 135 -3.48 5.26 -13.27
CA ALA A 135 -3.21 5.70 -11.90
C ALA A 135 -1.92 5.07 -11.35
N ILE A 136 -1.80 3.74 -11.47
CA ILE A 136 -0.77 2.95 -10.79
C ILE A 136 0.50 2.79 -11.61
N ASN A 137 0.41 2.69 -12.94
CA ASN A 137 1.62 2.49 -13.77
C ASN A 137 2.20 3.80 -14.33
N LYS A 138 1.42 4.89 -14.39
CA LYS A 138 1.87 6.13 -15.06
C LYS A 138 1.87 7.38 -14.17
N ILE A 139 1.04 7.43 -13.15
CA ILE A 139 0.85 8.66 -12.33
C ILE A 139 1.48 8.52 -10.95
N VAL A 140 1.23 7.42 -10.22
CA VAL A 140 1.68 7.28 -8.82
C VAL A 140 3.20 7.34 -8.65
N LEU A 141 3.96 7.02 -9.70
CA LEU A 141 5.42 7.04 -9.71
C LEU A 141 6.01 8.42 -10.03
N ARG A 142 5.18 9.44 -10.30
CA ARG A 142 5.66 10.80 -10.56
C ARG A 142 6.15 11.44 -9.26
N PRO A 143 7.21 12.27 -9.32
CA PRO A 143 7.87 12.79 -8.11
C PRO A 143 7.02 13.81 -7.34
N GLY A 144 5.94 14.34 -7.94
CA GLY A 144 5.03 15.26 -7.26
C GLY A 144 5.61 16.66 -7.09
N LEU A 145 6.58 17.05 -7.92
CA LEU A 145 7.23 18.37 -7.85
C LEU A 145 6.32 19.47 -8.40
N SER A 146 5.38 19.12 -9.27
CA SER A 146 4.42 20.06 -9.85
C SER A 146 3.04 19.43 -10.04
N PRO A 147 1.95 20.13 -9.72
CA PRO A 147 0.59 19.67 -10.07
C PRO A 147 0.39 19.42 -11.57
N PHE A 148 1.18 20.09 -12.42
CA PHE A 148 1.15 19.90 -13.88
C PHE A 148 1.63 18.50 -14.29
N GLU A 149 2.37 17.79 -13.44
CA GLU A 149 2.71 16.39 -13.64
C GLU A 149 1.47 15.49 -13.65
N LEU A 150 0.33 15.93 -13.15
CA LEU A 150 -0.90 15.14 -13.20
C LEU A 150 -1.68 15.36 -14.51
N ILE A 151 -1.27 16.34 -15.31
CA ILE A 151 -1.90 16.68 -16.60
C ILE A 151 -1.17 15.92 -17.72
N THR A 152 -1.83 14.89 -18.21
CA THR A 152 -1.40 14.05 -19.32
C THR A 152 -2.52 14.00 -20.35
N THR A 153 -2.22 13.60 -21.58
CA THR A 153 -3.27 13.35 -22.58
C THR A 153 -4.29 12.33 -22.05
N GLU A 154 -3.85 11.30 -21.33
CA GLU A 154 -4.75 10.29 -20.79
C GLU A 154 -5.63 10.79 -19.64
N THR A 155 -5.13 11.65 -18.75
CA THR A 155 -5.91 12.25 -17.66
C THR A 155 -6.84 13.35 -18.16
N ALA A 156 -6.39 14.16 -19.12
CA ALA A 156 -7.19 15.24 -19.73
C ALA A 156 -8.44 14.69 -20.42
N VAL A 157 -8.32 13.61 -21.20
CA VAL A 157 -9.47 12.94 -21.84
C VAL A 157 -10.46 12.37 -20.81
N ARG A 158 -10.03 12.17 -19.56
CA ARG A 158 -10.85 11.62 -18.47
C ARG A 158 -11.26 12.65 -17.43
N VAL A 159 -11.07 13.95 -17.70
CA VAL A 159 -11.37 15.04 -16.75
C VAL A 159 -12.80 14.95 -16.16
N GLY A 160 -13.78 14.55 -16.97
CA GLY A 160 -15.17 14.35 -16.53
C GLY A 160 -15.36 13.28 -15.44
N GLN A 161 -14.39 12.37 -15.25
CA GLN A 161 -14.42 11.37 -14.17
C GLN A 161 -14.00 11.95 -12.81
N PHE A 162 -13.35 13.13 -12.81
CA PHE A 162 -12.98 13.84 -11.58
C PHE A 162 -14.15 14.65 -11.00
N PHE A 163 -15.16 14.96 -11.81
CA PHE A 163 -16.37 15.70 -11.40
C PHE A 163 -17.54 14.80 -11.00
N LYS A 164 -17.47 13.51 -11.29
CA LYS A 164 -18.48 12.51 -10.89
C LYS A 164 -17.94 11.68 -9.75
N SER A 165 -18.77 11.32 -8.77
CA SER A 165 -18.36 10.44 -7.68
C SER A 165 -18.55 8.95 -8.01
N ILE A 166 -17.86 8.09 -7.27
CA ILE A 166 -18.05 6.63 -7.35
C ILE A 166 -19.51 6.27 -7.10
N GLN A 167 -20.08 6.83 -6.04
CA GLN A 167 -21.48 6.62 -5.71
C GLN A 167 -22.41 6.93 -6.89
N GLN A 168 -22.19 8.05 -7.60
CA GLN A 168 -23.01 8.43 -8.75
C GLN A 168 -22.92 7.40 -9.89
N ILE A 169 -21.72 6.89 -10.21
CA ILE A 169 -21.57 5.92 -11.29
C ILE A 169 -22.12 4.54 -10.91
N VAL A 170 -21.93 4.10 -9.66
CA VAL A 170 -22.43 2.83 -9.16
C VAL A 170 -23.96 2.84 -9.13
N ARG A 171 -24.57 3.82 -8.46
CA ARG A 171 -26.04 3.88 -8.29
C ARG A 171 -26.79 4.18 -9.58
N LYS A 172 -26.10 4.68 -10.61
CA LYS A 172 -26.69 4.80 -11.94
C LYS A 172 -27.03 3.42 -12.51
N ASP A 173 -26.08 2.49 -12.43
CA ASP A 173 -26.15 1.21 -13.11
C ASP A 173 -26.69 0.07 -12.21
N PHE A 174 -26.50 0.15 -10.89
CA PHE A 174 -26.94 -0.86 -9.93
C PHE A 174 -27.99 -0.29 -8.98
N LYS A 175 -29.09 -1.02 -8.74
CA LYS A 175 -30.21 -0.59 -7.88
C LYS A 175 -30.31 -1.40 -6.61
N ASN A 176 -29.93 -2.67 -6.65
CA ASN A 176 -29.91 -3.52 -5.47
C ASN A 176 -28.91 -2.95 -4.43
N PRO A 177 -29.35 -2.71 -3.18
CA PRO A 177 -28.51 -2.12 -2.14
C PRO A 177 -27.28 -2.98 -1.78
N MET A 178 -27.36 -4.31 -1.91
CA MET A 178 -26.22 -5.20 -1.66
C MET A 178 -25.10 -4.98 -2.67
N LEU A 179 -25.45 -4.91 -3.96
CA LEU A 179 -24.50 -4.67 -5.04
C LEU A 179 -23.89 -3.27 -4.95
N VAL A 180 -24.71 -2.27 -4.61
CA VAL A 180 -24.22 -0.89 -4.39
C VAL A 180 -23.22 -0.86 -3.23
N ALA A 181 -23.53 -1.51 -2.11
CA ALA A 181 -22.64 -1.57 -0.95
C ALA A 181 -21.31 -2.26 -1.30
N ALA A 182 -21.37 -3.39 -2.02
CA ALA A 182 -20.18 -4.12 -2.47
C ALA A 182 -19.30 -3.25 -3.40
N LEU A 183 -19.90 -2.54 -4.35
CA LEU A 183 -19.15 -1.69 -5.28
C LEU A 183 -18.60 -0.41 -4.64
N GLU A 184 -19.25 0.11 -3.59
CA GLU A 184 -18.78 1.29 -2.86
C GLU A 184 -17.70 0.94 -1.80
N PHE A 185 -17.62 -0.32 -1.35
CA PHE A 185 -16.69 -0.78 -0.31
C PHE A 185 -15.20 -0.59 -0.63
N PRO A 186 -14.66 -1.00 -1.80
CA PRO A 186 -13.21 -0.90 -2.08
C PRO A 186 -12.67 0.53 -2.01
N VAL A 187 -13.53 1.52 -2.21
CA VAL A 187 -13.15 2.94 -2.21
C VAL A 187 -12.92 3.47 -0.79
N LEU A 188 -13.47 2.81 0.23
CA LEU A 188 -13.23 3.16 1.64
C LEU A 188 -11.76 2.95 2.04
N PHE A 189 -11.02 2.10 1.33
CA PHE A 189 -9.57 1.92 1.54
C PHE A 189 -8.76 3.16 1.17
N LEU A 190 -9.35 4.13 0.47
CA LEU A 190 -8.74 5.44 0.19
C LEU A 190 -8.96 6.44 1.34
N GLY A 191 -9.63 6.05 2.43
CA GLY A 191 -9.90 6.91 3.58
C GLY A 191 -10.99 7.98 3.33
N ALA A 192 -11.73 7.87 2.24
CA ALA A 192 -12.77 8.84 1.85
C ALA A 192 -14.12 8.17 1.59
N LYS A 193 -15.21 8.93 1.77
CA LYS A 193 -16.56 8.45 1.47
C LYS A 193 -16.76 8.28 -0.04
N PRO A 194 -17.54 7.28 -0.50
CA PRO A 194 -17.80 7.06 -1.93
C PRO A 194 -18.47 8.25 -2.63
N SER A 195 -19.25 9.04 -1.89
CA SER A 195 -19.89 10.27 -2.38
C SER A 195 -18.91 11.42 -2.63
N GLN A 196 -17.76 11.41 -1.95
CA GLN A 196 -16.70 12.42 -2.04
C GLN A 196 -15.51 11.94 -2.88
N THR A 197 -15.51 10.68 -3.29
CA THR A 197 -14.41 10.08 -4.04
C THR A 197 -14.69 10.12 -5.54
N PRO A 198 -13.81 10.73 -6.36
CA PRO A 198 -14.03 10.81 -7.80
C PRO A 198 -14.11 9.43 -8.47
N SER A 199 -14.94 9.32 -9.52
CA SER A 199 -15.20 8.08 -10.24
C SER A 199 -13.97 7.51 -10.94
N PHE A 200 -12.94 8.32 -11.14
CA PHE A 200 -11.62 7.89 -11.60
C PHE A 200 -11.02 6.79 -10.68
N TYR A 201 -11.26 6.89 -9.37
CA TYR A 201 -10.79 5.93 -8.36
C TYR A 201 -11.52 4.56 -8.38
N SER A 202 -12.41 4.34 -9.35
CA SER A 202 -13.03 3.04 -9.59
C SER A 202 -12.01 1.97 -9.96
N PHE A 203 -10.75 2.34 -10.19
CA PHE A 203 -9.64 1.40 -10.27
C PHE A 203 -9.52 0.50 -9.03
N MET A 204 -9.96 0.95 -7.84
CA MET A 204 -10.00 0.10 -6.64
C MET A 204 -10.95 -1.08 -6.81
N ASN A 205 -12.06 -0.92 -7.55
CA ASN A 205 -12.92 -2.06 -7.91
C ASN A 205 -12.22 -3.05 -8.84
N TYR A 206 -11.29 -2.59 -9.68
CA TYR A 206 -10.50 -3.50 -10.52
C TYR A 206 -9.38 -4.17 -9.73
N ALA A 207 -8.75 -3.48 -8.77
CA ALA A 207 -7.81 -4.10 -7.84
C ALA A 207 -8.48 -5.26 -7.10
N ASP A 208 -9.67 -5.02 -6.55
CA ASP A 208 -10.44 -6.03 -5.82
C ASP A 208 -10.99 -7.14 -6.74
N TYR A 209 -11.87 -6.81 -7.69
CA TYR A 209 -12.60 -7.81 -8.48
C TYR A 209 -11.86 -8.32 -9.71
N GLY A 210 -10.89 -7.56 -10.21
CA GLY A 210 -10.12 -7.90 -11.40
C GLY A 210 -8.84 -8.66 -11.08
N LEU A 211 -7.94 -8.04 -10.30
CA LEU A 211 -6.70 -8.68 -9.85
C LEU A 211 -6.98 -9.77 -8.80
N GLY A 212 -7.97 -9.55 -7.95
CA GLY A 212 -8.44 -10.53 -6.97
C GLY A 212 -7.79 -10.37 -5.59
N THR A 213 -8.29 -11.14 -4.64
CA THR A 213 -7.77 -11.20 -3.27
C THR A 213 -6.77 -12.34 -3.12
N TRP A 214 -5.63 -12.03 -2.52
CA TRP A 214 -4.53 -12.97 -2.30
C TRP A 214 -4.20 -13.07 -0.82
N HIS A 215 -3.53 -14.15 -0.45
CA HIS A 215 -3.01 -14.37 0.89
C HIS A 215 -1.55 -14.83 0.81
N PRO A 216 -0.60 -14.10 1.40
CA PRO A 216 0.74 -14.61 1.62
C PRO A 216 0.69 -15.75 2.64
N ARG A 217 1.21 -16.92 2.28
CA ARG A 217 1.19 -18.08 3.17
C ARG A 217 2.03 -17.81 4.42
N GLY A 218 1.37 -17.71 5.57
CA GLY A 218 1.99 -17.28 6.85
C GLY A 218 1.57 -15.89 7.32
N GLY A 219 0.78 -15.17 6.51
CA GLY A 219 0.24 -13.86 6.83
C GLY A 219 0.97 -12.71 6.15
N MET A 220 0.40 -11.51 6.27
CA MET A 220 0.93 -10.28 5.68
C MET A 220 2.34 -9.94 6.18
N TYR A 221 2.71 -10.42 7.37
CA TYR A 221 4.05 -10.22 7.91
C TYR A 221 5.16 -10.88 7.08
N GLU A 222 4.85 -11.88 6.26
CA GLU A 222 5.82 -12.50 5.33
C GLU A 222 6.38 -11.49 4.32
N ILE A 223 5.59 -10.48 3.93
CA ILE A 223 6.05 -9.43 3.02
C ILE A 223 7.13 -8.58 3.70
N ILE A 224 6.99 -8.29 4.99
CA ILE A 224 7.99 -7.57 5.76
C ILE A 224 9.26 -8.40 5.90
N LYS A 225 9.14 -9.71 6.17
CA LYS A 225 10.30 -10.61 6.22
C LYS A 225 11.04 -10.64 4.88
N ALA A 226 10.30 -10.70 3.77
CA ALA A 226 10.85 -10.67 2.42
C ALA A 226 11.59 -9.36 2.11
N MET A 227 10.98 -8.21 2.41
CA MET A 227 11.62 -6.90 2.21
C MET A 227 12.82 -6.69 3.13
N LYS A 228 12.77 -7.19 4.37
CA LYS A 228 13.91 -7.22 5.30
C LYS A 228 15.06 -8.04 4.71
N ALA A 229 14.79 -9.27 4.26
CA ALA A 229 15.80 -10.15 3.69
C ALA A 229 16.47 -9.51 2.47
N LEU A 230 15.68 -8.93 1.56
CA LEU A 230 16.23 -8.18 0.41
C LEU A 230 17.10 -6.99 0.84
N ALA A 231 16.66 -6.21 1.83
CA ALA A 231 17.44 -5.09 2.35
C ALA A 231 18.79 -5.56 2.93
N GLU A 232 18.79 -6.65 3.70
CA GLU A 232 20.01 -7.26 4.26
C GLU A 232 20.93 -7.83 3.17
N GLU A 233 20.39 -8.47 2.12
CA GLU A 233 21.15 -8.93 0.95
C GLU A 233 21.87 -7.76 0.24
N LEU A 234 21.27 -6.57 0.24
CA LEU A 234 21.84 -5.34 -0.32
C LEU A 234 22.85 -4.66 0.63
N GLY A 235 23.05 -5.19 1.83
CA GLY A 235 23.99 -4.66 2.83
C GLY A 235 23.42 -3.56 3.74
N VAL A 236 22.09 -3.44 3.85
CA VAL A 236 21.45 -2.55 4.83
C VAL A 236 21.69 -3.09 6.25
N GLU A 237 22.23 -2.25 7.14
CA GLU A 237 22.39 -2.56 8.56
C GLU A 237 21.08 -2.21 9.29
N ILE A 238 20.35 -3.22 9.77
CA ILE A 238 19.05 -3.05 10.46
C ILE A 238 19.24 -3.21 11.96
N HIS A 239 18.91 -2.16 12.72
CA HIS A 239 18.99 -2.12 14.18
C HIS A 239 17.58 -2.05 14.78
N THR A 240 17.17 -3.11 15.47
CA THR A 240 15.95 -3.13 16.30
C THR A 240 16.25 -2.65 17.71
N ASP A 241 15.19 -2.38 18.51
CA ASP A 241 15.32 -1.83 19.87
C ASP A 241 16.15 -0.54 19.92
N ALA A 242 16.15 0.20 18.81
CA ALA A 242 16.97 1.37 18.56
C ALA A 242 16.06 2.56 18.25
N ALA A 243 15.49 3.15 19.30
CA ALA A 243 14.62 4.31 19.15
C ALA A 243 15.45 5.55 18.81
N VAL A 244 15.18 6.18 17.67
CA VAL A 244 15.71 7.51 17.38
C VAL A 244 15.01 8.51 18.31
N THR A 245 15.78 9.19 19.15
CA THR A 245 15.29 10.18 20.11
C THR A 245 15.50 11.62 19.64
N LYS A 246 16.46 11.84 18.72
CA LYS A 246 16.75 13.17 18.18
C LYS A 246 17.35 13.10 16.77
N ILE A 247 17.00 14.06 15.93
CA ILE A 247 17.71 14.37 14.68
C ILE A 247 18.67 15.53 14.98
N ASN A 248 19.96 15.25 14.83
CA ASN A 248 21.02 16.22 15.05
C ASN A 248 21.14 17.14 13.82
N VAL A 249 21.12 18.45 14.06
CA VAL A 249 21.23 19.48 13.02
C VAL A 249 22.51 20.30 13.25
N ASP A 250 23.21 20.66 12.18
CA ASP A 250 24.40 21.51 12.23
C ASP A 250 24.08 23.01 12.35
N ALA A 251 25.11 23.85 12.36
CA ALA A 251 24.95 25.30 12.46
C ALA A 251 24.29 25.94 11.22
N ASN A 252 24.24 25.23 10.08
CA ASN A 252 23.65 25.68 8.82
C ASN A 252 22.23 25.10 8.60
N ALA A 253 21.58 24.62 9.66
CA ALA A 253 20.27 23.98 9.63
C ALA A 253 20.21 22.68 8.76
N LYS A 254 21.35 21.98 8.60
CA LYS A 254 21.38 20.68 7.89
C LYS A 254 21.39 19.52 8.87
N ALA A 255 20.53 18.52 8.63
CA ALA A 255 20.55 17.28 9.38
C ALA A 255 21.90 16.56 9.16
N LYS A 256 22.55 16.13 10.24
CA LYS A 256 23.90 15.54 10.23
C LYS A 256 23.98 14.15 10.88
N GLY A 257 22.87 13.67 11.43
CA GLY A 257 22.85 12.42 12.18
C GLY A 257 21.66 12.29 13.10
N VAL A 258 21.63 11.21 13.86
CA VAL A 258 20.57 10.91 14.83
C VAL A 258 21.17 10.47 16.16
N GLU A 259 20.39 10.64 17.21
CA GLU A 259 20.65 10.07 18.53
C GLU A 259 19.74 8.86 18.74
N ILE A 260 20.30 7.75 19.21
CA ILE A 260 19.62 6.49 19.49
C ILE A 260 19.57 6.28 21.01
N ASN A 261 18.38 5.93 21.50
CA ASN A 261 18.12 5.59 22.90
C ASN A 261 18.66 6.63 23.89
N GLY A 262 18.66 7.92 23.52
CA GLY A 262 19.06 9.02 24.41
C GLY A 262 20.57 9.23 24.57
N SER A 263 21.43 8.47 23.89
CA SER A 263 22.87 8.50 24.19
C SER A 263 23.82 8.20 23.04
N GLN A 264 23.45 7.34 22.09
CA GLN A 264 24.35 6.92 21.01
C GLN A 264 24.17 7.79 19.78
N ASN A 265 25.23 8.43 19.30
CA ASN A 265 25.16 9.31 18.13
C ASN A 265 25.66 8.60 16.87
N TYR A 266 24.88 8.71 15.80
CA TYR A 266 25.22 8.21 14.47
C TYR A 266 25.17 9.36 13.48
N THR A 267 26.19 9.47 12.63
CA THR A 267 26.30 10.54 11.63
C THR A 267 25.91 10.04 10.24
N ALA A 268 25.22 10.88 9.48
CA ALA A 268 24.83 10.60 8.09
C ALA A 268 24.65 11.89 7.30
N GLU A 269 24.85 11.79 5.98
CA GLU A 269 24.63 12.91 5.04
C GLU A 269 23.14 13.07 4.71
N HIS A 270 22.40 11.96 4.75
CA HIS A 270 20.97 11.93 4.47
C HIS A 270 20.23 11.16 5.55
N ILE A 271 19.09 11.71 5.96
CA ILE A 271 18.19 11.09 6.94
C ILE A 271 16.81 11.03 6.31
N ILE A 272 16.25 9.82 6.25
CA ILE A 272 14.92 9.55 5.72
C ILE A 272 14.07 9.06 6.87
N SER A 273 13.06 9.83 7.27
CA SER A 273 12.11 9.38 8.28
C SER A 273 10.91 8.70 7.61
N GLY A 274 10.74 7.40 7.86
CA GLY A 274 9.49 6.69 7.57
C GLY A 274 8.57 6.60 8.79
N ALA A 275 8.90 7.29 9.88
CA ALA A 275 8.02 7.43 11.03
C ALA A 275 6.84 8.36 10.71
N ASP A 276 5.86 8.42 11.62
CA ASP A 276 4.79 9.39 11.53
C ASP A 276 5.33 10.82 11.42
N TYR A 277 4.69 11.66 10.60
CA TYR A 277 5.15 13.03 10.35
C TYR A 277 5.24 13.84 11.66
N ALA A 278 4.18 13.79 12.48
CA ALA A 278 4.15 14.54 13.73
C ALA A 278 5.23 14.03 14.71
N HIS A 279 5.50 12.73 14.71
CA HIS A 279 6.60 12.19 15.50
C HIS A 279 7.97 12.63 14.97
N SER A 280 8.14 12.67 13.65
CA SER A 280 9.40 13.09 13.03
C SER A 280 9.74 14.55 13.36
N GLU A 281 8.74 15.43 13.38
CA GLU A 281 8.91 16.82 13.82
C GLU A 281 9.37 16.91 15.28
N THR A 282 8.86 16.05 16.17
CA THR A 282 9.29 16.04 17.60
C THR A 282 10.74 15.60 17.80
N LEU A 283 11.38 15.00 16.79
CA LEU A 283 12.80 14.63 16.84
C LEU A 283 13.72 15.82 16.55
N LEU A 284 13.17 16.94 16.05
CA LEU A 284 13.92 18.17 15.78
C LEU A 284 13.75 19.15 16.94
N ASP A 285 14.79 19.96 17.18
CA ASP A 285 14.67 21.07 18.11
C ASP A 285 13.66 22.10 17.55
N SER A 286 12.79 22.65 18.40
CA SER A 286 11.64 23.50 18.01
C SER A 286 11.95 24.77 17.21
N LYS A 287 13.22 25.11 17.03
CA LYS A 287 13.68 26.24 16.20
C LYS A 287 13.76 25.92 14.70
N TYR A 288 13.61 24.66 14.32
CA TYR A 288 13.68 24.18 12.94
C TYR A 288 12.31 23.79 12.40
#